data_AF-A0A8T7MEG3-F1
#
_entry.id   AF-A0A8T7MEG3-F1
#
_cell.length_a   1.000
_cell.length_b   1.000
_cell.length_c   1.000
_cell.angle_alpha   90.00
_cell.angle_beta   90.00
_cell.angle_gamma   90.00
#
_symmetry.space_group_name_H-M   'P 1'
#
loop_
_entity.id
_entity.type
_entity.pdbx_description
1 polymer ?
#
loop_
_entity_poly.entity_id
_entity_poly.type
_entity_poly.pdbx_seq_one_letter_code
_entity_poly.pdbx_strand_id
1 'polypeptide(L)'
;MEQTEQKRYDEIKAKLFEMTPSLVEDVLAIFRQDQDLVTRFGNDLPRITEQEVSRLRDILLGAIMLNYPQLLGREVKWLLTVATARNFNLETVRSHLRHYRVRLSKDLAPEQSALVLNLFDQALDAEILQPNSIL
;
A
#
# COMPACT_ATOMS: atom_id res chain seq x y z
N MET A 1 -13.62 -24.02 -12.44
CA MET A 1 -12.70 -22.88 -12.56
C MET A 1 -13.08 -21.77 -11.59
N GLU A 2 -14.32 -21.26 -11.61
CA GLU A 2 -14.80 -20.20 -10.69
C GLU A 2 -14.60 -20.49 -9.18
N GLN A 3 -14.85 -21.71 -8.71
CA GLN A 3 -14.68 -22.05 -7.28
C GLN A 3 -13.22 -21.94 -6.80
N THR A 4 -12.24 -22.16 -7.68
CA THR A 4 -10.82 -22.10 -7.33
C THR A 4 -10.34 -20.66 -7.24
N GLU A 5 -10.84 -19.78 -8.11
CA GLU A 5 -10.50 -18.36 -8.12
C GLU A 5 -11.12 -17.62 -6.93
N GLN A 6 -12.39 -17.91 -6.62
CA GLN A 6 -13.07 -17.37 -5.45
C GLN A 6 -12.36 -17.80 -4.15
N LYS A 7 -12.03 -19.09 -4.02
CA LYS A 7 -11.28 -19.59 -2.86
C LYS A 7 -9.94 -18.86 -2.69
N ARG A 8 -9.19 -18.68 -3.78
CA ARG A 8 -7.91 -17.95 -3.76
C ARG A 8 -8.09 -16.49 -3.34
N TYR A 9 -9.13 -15.82 -3.83
CA TYR A 9 -9.46 -14.45 -3.44
C TYR A 9 -9.78 -14.36 -1.94
N ASP A 10 -10.60 -15.26 -1.42
CA ASP A 10 -10.99 -15.27 -0.01
C ASP A 10 -9.80 -15.53 0.93
N GLU A 11 -8.87 -16.40 0.53
CA GLU A 11 -7.62 -16.63 1.26
C GLU A 11 -6.72 -15.38 1.27
N ILE A 12 -6.53 -14.72 0.12
CA ILE A 12 -5.77 -13.46 0.03
C ILE A 12 -6.43 -12.39 0.92
N LYS A 13 -7.75 -12.25 0.81
CA LYS A 13 -8.53 -11.30 1.62
C LYS A 13 -8.32 -11.56 3.10
N ALA A 14 -8.52 -12.79 3.56
CA ALA A 14 -8.31 -13.14 4.97
C ALA A 14 -6.90 -12.77 5.43
N LYS A 15 -5.87 -13.07 4.63
CA LYS A 15 -4.49 -12.77 4.99
C LYS A 15 -4.19 -11.27 5.04
N LEU A 16 -4.71 -10.50 4.08
CA LEU A 16 -4.57 -9.05 4.05
C LEU A 16 -5.23 -8.39 5.28
N PHE A 17 -6.39 -8.88 5.71
CA PHE A 17 -7.02 -8.40 6.96
C PHE A 17 -6.21 -8.81 8.20
N GLU A 18 -5.74 -10.05 8.27
CA GLU A 18 -4.90 -10.56 9.37
C GLU A 18 -3.63 -9.73 9.56
N MET A 19 -2.94 -9.36 8.47
CA MET A 19 -1.70 -8.59 8.54
C MET A 19 -1.91 -7.08 8.76
N THR A 20 -3.12 -6.55 8.52
CA THR A 20 -3.40 -5.10 8.57
C THR A 20 -2.95 -4.45 9.89
N PRO A 21 -3.27 -4.97 11.09
CA PRO A 21 -2.90 -4.31 12.34
C PRO A 21 -1.39 -4.13 12.50
N SER A 22 -0.61 -5.18 12.19
CA SER A 22 0.86 -5.09 12.27
C SER A 22 1.44 -4.21 11.17
N LEU A 23 0.80 -4.14 10.00
CA LEU A 23 1.20 -3.22 8.93
C LEU A 23 0.94 -1.75 9.29
N VAL A 24 -0.16 -1.47 10.01
CA VAL A 24 -0.43 -0.13 10.56
C VAL A 24 0.69 0.30 11.51
N GLU A 25 1.12 -0.56 12.43
CA GLU A 25 2.23 -0.22 13.34
C GLU A 25 3.54 0.07 12.60
N ASP A 26 3.87 -0.73 11.59
CA ASP A 26 5.06 -0.52 10.76
C ASP A 26 5.00 0.82 9.99
N VAL A 27 3.86 1.12 9.35
CA VAL A 27 3.68 2.37 8.59
C VAL A 27 3.64 3.58 9.53
N LEU A 28 3.07 3.43 10.73
CA LEU A 28 3.11 4.47 11.75
C LEU A 28 4.55 4.78 12.19
N ALA A 29 5.40 3.75 12.30
CA ALA A 29 6.82 3.96 12.59
C ALA A 29 7.52 4.74 11.47
N ILE A 30 7.18 4.49 10.19
CA ILE A 30 7.67 5.28 9.05
C ILE A 30 7.19 6.73 9.16
N PHE A 31 5.89 6.96 9.41
CA PHE A 31 5.34 8.31 9.50
C PHE A 31 5.89 9.11 10.68
N ARG A 32 6.23 8.44 11.80
CA ARG A 32 6.86 9.08 12.97
C ARG A 32 8.29 9.56 12.72
N GLN A 33 8.96 9.06 11.68
CA GLN A 33 10.28 9.56 11.26
C GLN A 33 10.17 10.91 10.53
N ASP A 34 8.97 11.25 10.04
CA ASP A 34 8.68 12.49 9.34
C ASP A 34 8.15 13.55 10.31
N GLN A 35 9.01 14.51 10.68
CA GLN A 35 8.66 15.57 11.63
C GLN A 35 7.53 16.48 11.13
N ASP A 36 7.36 16.65 9.81
CA ASP A 36 6.27 17.46 9.26
C ASP A 36 4.92 16.76 9.50
N LEU A 37 4.83 15.45 9.25
CA LEU A 37 3.64 14.67 9.55
C LEU A 37 3.32 14.65 11.06
N VAL A 38 4.34 14.44 11.90
CA VAL A 38 4.18 14.47 13.36
C VAL A 38 3.66 15.84 13.83
N THR A 39 4.19 16.93 13.31
CA THR A 39 3.77 18.29 13.69
C THR A 39 2.35 18.59 13.23
N ARG A 40 1.99 18.19 12.00
CA ARG A 40 0.68 18.52 11.42
C ARG A 40 -0.46 17.66 11.97
N PHE A 41 -0.19 16.40 12.26
CA PHE A 41 -1.23 15.44 12.64
C PHE A 41 -1.20 15.08 14.12
N GLY A 42 -0.05 15.20 14.80
CA GLY A 42 0.06 14.98 16.25
C GLY A 42 -0.64 13.69 16.70
N ASN A 43 -1.67 13.84 17.55
CA ASN A 43 -2.44 12.73 18.11
C ASN A 43 -3.34 12.02 17.10
N ASP A 44 -3.65 12.63 15.95
CA ASP A 44 -4.41 12.01 14.86
C ASP A 44 -3.54 11.09 13.98
N LEU A 45 -2.21 11.15 14.08
CA LEU A 45 -1.31 10.40 13.20
C LEU A 45 -1.61 8.88 13.20
N PRO A 46 -1.84 8.20 14.34
CA PRO A 46 -2.20 6.77 14.34
C PRO A 46 -3.48 6.47 13.56
N ARG A 47 -4.52 7.30 13.73
CA ARG A 47 -5.80 7.13 13.03
C ARG A 47 -5.64 7.34 11.52
N ILE A 48 -4.82 8.30 11.12
CA ILE A 48 -4.53 8.57 9.70
C ILE A 48 -3.76 7.40 9.08
N THR A 49 -2.78 6.85 9.78
CA THR A 49 -2.06 5.65 9.35
C THR A 49 -3.00 4.47 9.16
N GLU A 50 -3.90 4.22 10.12
CA GLU A 50 -4.89 3.15 10.02
C GLU A 50 -5.80 3.30 8.79
N GLN A 51 -6.27 4.53 8.54
CA GLN A 51 -7.07 4.86 7.37
C GLN A 51 -6.30 4.63 6.07
N GLU A 52 -5.04 5.05 6.02
CA GLU A 52 -4.19 4.90 4.84
C GLU A 52 -3.96 3.42 4.49
N VAL A 53 -3.57 2.62 5.48
CA VAL A 53 -3.31 1.18 5.28
C VAL A 53 -4.58 0.44 4.91
N SER A 54 -5.71 0.74 5.57
CA SER A 54 -7.00 0.11 5.27
C SER A 54 -7.48 0.46 3.86
N ARG A 55 -7.30 1.71 3.43
CA ARG A 55 -7.68 2.17 2.10
C ARG A 55 -6.87 1.46 1.01
N LEU A 56 -5.54 1.38 1.17
CA LEU A 56 -4.68 0.64 0.24
C LEU A 56 -5.04 -0.85 0.17
N ARG A 57 -5.37 -1.48 1.29
CA ARG A 57 -5.87 -2.87 1.33
C ARG A 57 -7.14 -3.03 0.51
N ASP A 58 -8.14 -2.17 0.74
CA ASP A 58 -9.45 -2.30 0.11
C ASP A 58 -9.36 -2.05 -1.40
N ILE A 59 -8.49 -1.13 -1.83
CA ILE A 59 -8.20 -0.88 -3.24
C ILE A 59 -7.46 -2.05 -3.88
N LEU A 60 -6.50 -2.65 -3.18
CA LEU A 60 -5.81 -3.85 -3.66
C LEU A 60 -6.79 -5.01 -3.84
N LEU A 61 -7.71 -5.22 -2.90
CA LEU A 61 -8.78 -6.21 -3.03
C LEU A 61 -9.68 -5.94 -4.23
N GLY A 62 -10.08 -4.67 -4.44
CA GLY A 62 -10.82 -4.26 -5.63
C GLY A 62 -10.06 -4.52 -6.93
N ALA A 63 -8.75 -4.24 -6.96
CA ALA A 63 -7.89 -4.49 -8.11
C ALA A 63 -7.77 -5.98 -8.42
N ILE A 64 -7.68 -6.84 -7.41
CA ILE A 64 -7.68 -8.30 -7.57
C ILE A 64 -9.02 -8.79 -8.10
N MET A 65 -10.13 -8.37 -7.47
CA MET A 65 -11.48 -8.80 -7.82
C MET A 65 -11.85 -8.44 -9.27
N LEU A 66 -11.40 -7.28 -9.75
CA LEU A 66 -11.66 -6.79 -11.10
C LEU A 66 -10.56 -7.14 -12.11
N ASN A 67 -9.46 -7.76 -11.66
CA ASN A 67 -8.21 -7.91 -12.42
C ASN A 67 -7.79 -6.59 -13.11
N TYR A 68 -7.86 -5.49 -12.37
CA TYR A 68 -7.70 -4.13 -12.88
C TYR A 68 -6.62 -3.35 -12.09
N PRO A 69 -5.32 -3.53 -12.42
CA PRO A 69 -4.20 -2.94 -11.68
C PRO A 69 -4.21 -1.40 -11.69
N GLN A 70 -4.83 -0.78 -12.69
CA GLN A 70 -4.93 0.67 -12.79
C GLN A 70 -5.74 1.29 -11.63
N LEU A 71 -6.55 0.51 -10.90
CA LEU A 71 -7.23 1.00 -9.69
C LEU A 71 -6.21 1.40 -8.62
N LEU A 72 -5.23 0.54 -8.38
CA LEU A 72 -4.16 0.81 -7.43
C LEU A 72 -3.20 1.89 -7.97
N GLY A 73 -2.92 1.91 -9.27
CA GLY A 73 -2.07 2.94 -9.88
C GLY A 73 -2.66 4.35 -9.73
N ARG A 74 -3.99 4.50 -9.88
CA ARG A 74 -4.69 5.77 -9.63
C ARG A 74 -4.56 6.23 -8.20
N GLU A 75 -4.64 5.29 -7.26
CA GLU A 75 -4.54 5.60 -5.83
C GLU A 75 -3.13 6.07 -5.45
N VAL A 76 -2.12 5.37 -5.95
CA VAL A 76 -0.72 5.75 -5.75
C VAL A 76 -0.45 7.13 -6.37
N LYS A 77 -0.96 7.38 -7.57
CA LYS A 77 -0.85 8.70 -8.22
C LYS A 77 -1.54 9.80 -7.41
N TRP A 78 -2.72 9.52 -6.85
CA TRP A 78 -3.44 10.44 -5.98
C TRP A 78 -2.63 10.75 -4.72
N LEU A 79 -2.04 9.74 -4.08
CA LEU A 79 -1.17 9.91 -2.91
C LEU A 79 0.00 10.83 -3.18
N LEU A 80 0.71 10.59 -4.30
CA LEU A 80 1.82 11.44 -4.72
C LEU A 80 1.35 12.87 -5.01
N THR A 81 0.22 13.03 -5.71
CA THR A 81 -0.35 14.36 -6.03
C THR A 81 -0.71 15.13 -4.77
N VAL A 82 -1.34 14.48 -3.79
CA VAL A 82 -1.69 15.09 -2.51
C VAL A 82 -0.44 15.46 -1.73
N ALA A 83 0.54 14.57 -1.67
CA ALA A 83 1.80 14.85 -0.98
C ALA A 83 2.53 16.04 -1.59
N THR A 84 2.62 16.12 -2.92
CA THR A 84 3.16 17.30 -3.61
C THR A 84 2.36 18.56 -3.31
N ALA A 85 1.03 18.53 -3.45
CA ALA A 85 0.18 19.70 -3.24
C ALA A 85 0.16 20.21 -1.78
N ARG A 86 0.42 19.32 -0.82
CA ARG A 86 0.47 19.64 0.62
C ARG A 86 1.89 19.83 1.15
N ASN A 87 2.92 19.75 0.28
CA ASN A 87 4.33 19.77 0.65
C ASN A 87 4.70 18.71 1.71
N PHE A 88 4.12 17.52 1.62
CA PHE A 88 4.57 16.37 2.41
C PHE A 88 5.83 15.77 1.78
N ASN A 89 6.64 15.11 2.60
CA ASN A 89 7.82 14.42 2.12
C ASN A 89 7.43 13.23 1.23
N LEU A 90 7.76 13.34 -0.06
CA LEU A 90 7.52 12.26 -1.03
C LEU A 90 8.29 10.98 -0.68
N GLU A 91 9.42 11.08 0.04
CA GLU A 91 10.15 9.89 0.46
C GLU A 91 9.39 9.10 1.52
N THR A 92 8.61 9.75 2.37
CA THR A 92 7.70 9.07 3.32
C THR A 92 6.65 8.27 2.55
N VAL A 93 6.09 8.87 1.48
CA VAL A 93 5.14 8.19 0.58
C VAL A 93 5.81 7.04 -0.18
N ARG A 94 7.07 7.15 -0.61
CA ARG A 94 7.75 6.03 -1.24
C ARG A 94 8.09 4.93 -0.25
N SER A 95 8.53 5.30 0.95
CA SER A 95 8.93 4.37 2.01
C SER A 95 7.76 3.47 2.46
N HIS A 96 6.58 4.04 2.74
CA HIS A 96 5.44 3.21 3.15
C HIS A 96 4.92 2.29 2.03
N LEU A 97 4.91 2.72 0.75
CA LEU A 97 4.51 1.87 -0.39
C LEU A 97 5.49 0.70 -0.59
N ARG A 98 6.81 0.97 -0.49
CA ARG A 98 7.85 -0.07 -0.55
C ARG A 98 7.69 -1.05 0.60
N HIS A 99 7.42 -0.56 1.81
CA HIS A 99 7.21 -1.42 2.97
C HIS A 99 5.97 -2.30 2.81
N TYR A 100 4.87 -1.74 2.33
CA TYR A 100 3.65 -2.48 1.99
C TYR A 100 3.97 -3.62 1.00
N ARG A 101 4.69 -3.33 -0.09
CA ARG A 101 5.12 -4.34 -1.07
C ARG A 101 5.96 -5.45 -0.44
N VAL A 102 6.92 -5.10 0.41
CA VAL A 102 7.76 -6.08 1.12
C VAL A 102 6.89 -6.98 1.99
N ARG A 103 5.94 -6.42 2.72
CA ARG A 103 5.01 -7.19 3.57
C ARG A 103 4.13 -8.13 2.74
N LEU A 104 3.62 -7.70 1.59
CA LEU A 104 2.91 -8.56 0.65
C LEU A 104 3.74 -9.76 0.19
N SER A 105 5.05 -9.56 -0.05
CA SER A 105 5.95 -10.65 -0.46
C SER A 105 6.24 -11.67 0.65
N LYS A 106 6.22 -11.23 1.91
CA LYS A 106 6.56 -12.05 3.09
C LYS A 106 5.37 -12.78 3.70
N ASP A 107 4.22 -12.12 3.75
CA ASP A 107 3.09 -12.59 4.56
C ASP A 107 2.11 -13.45 3.74
N LEU A 108 2.14 -13.34 2.40
CA LEU A 108 1.31 -14.15 1.51
C LEU A 108 2.03 -15.44 1.08
N ALA A 109 1.26 -16.49 0.80
CA ALA A 109 1.81 -17.72 0.22
C ALA A 109 2.41 -17.42 -1.17
N PRO A 110 3.44 -18.17 -1.65
CA PRO A 110 4.15 -17.86 -2.89
C PRO A 110 3.26 -17.65 -4.13
N GLU A 111 2.22 -18.46 -4.29
CA GLU A 111 1.29 -18.35 -5.42
C GLU A 111 0.38 -17.10 -5.32
N GLN A 112 0.01 -16.73 -4.09
CA GLN A 112 -0.79 -15.55 -3.80
C GLN A 112 0.05 -14.28 -3.96
N SER A 113 1.27 -14.27 -3.43
CA SER A 113 2.17 -13.13 -3.51
C SER A 113 2.55 -12.83 -4.96
N ALA A 114 2.77 -13.83 -5.82
CA ALA A 114 3.06 -13.60 -7.23
C ALA A 114 1.94 -12.83 -7.95
N LEU A 115 0.67 -13.21 -7.73
CA LEU A 115 -0.49 -12.51 -8.30
C LEU A 115 -0.60 -11.08 -7.78
N VAL A 116 -0.53 -10.93 -6.45
CA VAL A 116 -0.72 -9.64 -5.79
C VAL A 116 0.42 -8.68 -6.11
N LEU A 117 1.66 -9.14 -6.09
CA LEU A 117 2.84 -8.35 -6.44
C LEU A 117 2.83 -7.95 -7.91
N ASN A 118 2.37 -8.80 -8.83
CA ASN A 118 2.25 -8.42 -10.24
C ASN A 118 1.26 -7.24 -10.42
N LEU A 119 0.11 -7.27 -9.73
CA LEU A 119 -0.83 -6.15 -9.75
C LEU A 119 -0.25 -4.89 -9.08
N PHE A 120 0.48 -5.07 -7.98
CA PHE A 120 1.11 -3.99 -7.23
C PHE A 120 2.24 -3.32 -8.03
N ASP A 121 3.06 -4.11 -8.71
CA ASP A 121 4.19 -3.65 -9.52
C ASP A 121 3.73 -3.00 -10.82
N GLN A 122 2.62 -3.45 -11.41
CA GLN A 122 2.00 -2.73 -12.53
C GLN A 122 1.37 -1.39 -12.11
N ALA A 123 0.99 -1.26 -10.84
CA ALA A 123 0.42 -0.02 -10.30
C ALA A 123 1.49 0.99 -9.88
N LEU A 124 2.62 0.51 -9.38
CA LEU A 124 3.79 1.33 -9.10
C LEU A 124 4.57 1.53 -10.40
N ASP A 125 4.35 2.65 -11.09
CA ASP A 125 5.23 3.06 -12.20
C ASP A 125 6.71 2.92 -11.78
N ALA A 126 7.58 2.55 -12.73
CA ALA A 126 9.00 2.29 -12.47
C ALA A 126 9.71 3.44 -11.71
N GLU A 127 9.21 4.68 -11.83
CA GLU A 127 9.69 5.87 -11.11
C GLU A 127 9.55 5.81 -9.58
N ILE A 128 8.57 5.08 -9.04
CA ILE A 128 8.37 4.94 -7.58
C ILE A 128 9.31 3.87 -7.00
N LEU A 129 9.74 2.91 -7.82
CA LEU A 129 10.62 1.81 -7.42
C LEU A 129 12.11 2.15 -7.59
N GLN A 130 12.47 3.25 -8.25
CA GLN A 130 13.86 3.68 -8.36
C GLN A 130 14.29 4.51 -7.14
N PRO A 131 15.40 4.14 -6.46
CA PRO A 131 15.88 4.84 -5.26
C PRO A 131 16.31 6.30 -5.53
N ASN A 132 16.43 6.72 -6.80
CA ASN A 132 16.95 8.04 -7.21
C ASN A 132 16.06 8.75 -8.25
N SER A 133 14.75 8.51 -8.27
CA SER A 133 13.89 9.18 -9.26
C SER A 133 13.70 10.67 -8.88
N ILE A 134 14.46 11.52 -9.57
CA ILE A 134 14.41 12.99 -9.52
C ILE A 134 13.24 13.41 -10.40
N LEU A 135 12.24 14.07 -9.80
CA LEU A 135 11.38 15.01 -10.52
C LEU A 135 12.13 16.35 -10.63
#